data_AF-A0A2K3KIT0-F1
#
_entry.id   AF-A0A2K3KIT0-F1
#
_cell.length_a   1.000
_cell.length_b   1.000
_cell.length_c   1.000
_cell.angle_alpha   90.00
_cell.angle_beta   90.00
_cell.angle_gamma   90.00
#
_symmetry.space_group_name_H-M   'P 1'
#
loop_
_entity.id
_entity.type
_entity.pdbx_description
1 polymer ?
#
loop_
_entity_poly.entity_id
_entity_poly.type
_entity_poly.pdbx_seq_one_letter_code
_entity_poly.pdbx_strand_id
1 'polypeptide(L)'
;MGDLVESREWYLAAYCPEGVPTSDHLKLRTVTLSLAVDSIPHNHLAVETLLLSVDPYLRGRITGILEGLFISQYQLNQVITAFAVVRVIRSNDSKYSEGDILLNPNASVAEYSIVPSSQITRKIDTSNGISLSDYLGAL
;
A
#
# COMPACT_ATOMS: atom_id res chain seq x y z
N MET A 1 -23.41 5.59 -9.46
CA MET A 1 -22.95 6.94 -9.91
C MET A 1 -22.05 7.60 -8.86
N GLY A 2 -21.23 6.84 -8.11
CA GLY A 2 -20.37 7.43 -7.09
C GLY A 2 -19.17 6.57 -6.66
N ASP A 3 -18.73 5.63 -7.51
CA ASP A 3 -17.70 4.67 -7.15
C ASP A 3 -16.33 4.97 -7.79
N LEU A 4 -16.22 6.04 -8.57
CA LEU A 4 -14.93 6.57 -9.03
C LEU A 4 -14.41 7.55 -7.99
N VAL A 5 -13.17 7.34 -7.56
CA VAL A 5 -12.47 8.20 -6.61
C VAL A 5 -11.15 8.67 -7.22
N GLU A 6 -10.75 9.88 -6.86
CA GLU A 6 -9.39 10.37 -7.06
C GLU A 6 -8.54 9.91 -5.88
N SER A 7 -7.47 9.16 -6.15
CA SER A 7 -6.56 8.61 -5.16
C SER A 7 -5.16 9.18 -5.40
N ARG A 8 -4.55 9.78 -4.39
CA ARG A 8 -3.16 10.22 -4.45
C ARG A 8 -2.24 9.06 -4.10
N GLU A 9 -1.17 8.90 -4.88
CA GLU A 9 -0.17 7.86 -4.66
C GLU A 9 1.27 8.35 -4.89
N TRP A 10 2.19 7.83 -4.09
CA TRP A 10 3.62 8.09 -4.22
C TRP A 10 4.28 7.06 -5.12
N TYR A 11 5.02 7.54 -6.12
CA TYR A 11 5.71 6.69 -7.07
C TYR A 11 7.19 7.05 -7.20
N LEU A 12 7.99 6.08 -7.65
CA LEU A 12 9.41 6.28 -7.93
C LEU A 12 9.60 6.96 -9.30
N ALA A 13 9.92 8.24 -9.32
CA ALA A 13 10.16 9.02 -10.53
C ALA A 13 11.60 8.89 -11.06
N ALA A 14 12.57 8.74 -10.17
CA ALA A 14 13.98 8.54 -10.51
C ALA A 14 14.68 7.71 -9.43
N TYR A 15 15.68 6.92 -9.82
CA TYR A 15 16.50 6.18 -8.86
C TYR A 15 17.39 7.13 -8.05
N CYS A 16 17.59 6.80 -6.77
CA CYS A 16 18.44 7.48 -5.80
C CYS A 16 19.59 6.55 -5.38
N PRO A 17 20.68 6.42 -6.17
CA PRO A 17 21.79 5.52 -5.85
C PRO A 17 22.42 5.87 -4.51
N GLU A 18 22.68 7.16 -4.29
CA GLU A 18 23.40 7.70 -3.14
C GLU A 18 22.54 8.72 -2.38
N GLY A 19 22.86 8.94 -1.11
CA GLY A 19 22.24 9.99 -0.30
C GLY A 19 20.76 9.77 0.03
N VAL A 20 20.10 10.88 0.37
CA VAL A 20 18.71 10.93 0.83
C VAL A 20 17.77 11.23 -0.35
N PRO A 21 16.69 10.46 -0.53
CA PRO A 21 15.69 10.74 -1.57
C PRO A 21 15.08 12.12 -1.43
N THR A 22 14.80 12.74 -2.57
CA THR A 22 14.18 14.08 -2.68
C THR A 22 12.89 14.00 -3.51
N SER A 23 12.22 15.13 -3.69
CA SER A 23 11.07 15.27 -4.60
C SER A 23 11.38 15.01 -6.07
N ASP A 24 12.66 14.90 -6.45
CA ASP A 24 13.05 14.46 -7.79
C ASP A 24 12.91 12.95 -7.95
N HIS A 25 13.07 12.22 -6.85
CA HIS A 25 13.07 10.77 -6.80
C HIS A 25 11.68 10.21 -6.49
N LEU A 26 11.00 10.78 -5.51
CA LEU A 26 9.65 10.37 -5.11
C LEU A 26 8.66 11.48 -5.44
N LYS A 27 7.63 11.16 -6.22
CA LYS A 27 6.61 12.13 -6.63
C LYS A 27 5.23 11.64 -6.27
N LEU A 28 4.35 12.60 -6.01
CA LEU A 28 2.93 12.37 -5.79
C LEU A 28 2.20 12.55 -7.12
N ARG A 29 1.29 11.63 -7.45
CA ARG A 29 0.33 11.79 -8.54
C ARG A 29 -1.07 11.45 -8.05
N THR A 30 -2.08 11.92 -8.77
CA THR A 30 -3.47 11.52 -8.57
C THR A 30 -3.87 10.56 -9.68
N VAL A 31 -4.52 9.46 -9.31
CA VAL A 31 -5.08 8.47 -10.22
C VAL A 31 -6.57 8.28 -9.95
N THR A 32 -7.35 8.08 -11.00
CA THR A 32 -8.76 7.73 -10.88
C THR A 32 -8.90 6.23 -10.69
N LEU A 33 -9.60 5.79 -9.64
CA LEU A 33 -9.83 4.39 -9.31
C LEU A 33 -11.33 4.10 -9.18
N SER A 34 -11.80 3.00 -9.77
CA SER A 34 -13.15 2.49 -9.53
C SER A 34 -13.15 1.56 -8.32
N LEU A 35 -13.88 1.93 -7.27
CA LEU A 35 -14.14 1.11 -6.09
C LEU A 35 -15.42 0.28 -6.24
N ALA A 36 -16.07 0.30 -7.41
CA ALA A 36 -17.28 -0.47 -7.64
C ALA A 36 -16.99 -1.97 -7.54
N VAL A 37 -17.91 -2.75 -6.97
CA VAL A 37 -17.71 -4.19 -6.70
C VAL A 37 -17.42 -4.97 -7.99
N ASP A 38 -18.05 -4.59 -9.10
CA ASP A 38 -17.84 -5.18 -10.44
C ASP A 38 -16.48 -4.83 -11.06
N SER A 39 -15.84 -3.76 -10.58
CA SER A 39 -14.49 -3.34 -10.99
C SER A 39 -13.38 -4.01 -10.18
N ILE A 40 -13.72 -4.67 -9.07
CA ILE A 40 -12.76 -5.36 -8.21
C ILE A 40 -12.62 -6.80 -8.68
N PRO A 41 -11.40 -7.27 -9.03
CA PRO A 41 -11.21 -8.65 -9.46
C PRO A 41 -11.56 -9.66 -8.35
N HIS A 42 -11.85 -10.91 -8.72
CA HIS A 42 -12.07 -11.98 -7.76
C HIS A 42 -10.86 -12.15 -6.82
N ASN A 43 -11.10 -12.44 -5.53
CA ASN A 43 -10.08 -12.49 -4.48
C ASN A 43 -9.28 -11.18 -4.32
N HIS A 44 -9.92 -10.04 -4.56
CA HIS A 44 -9.35 -8.72 -4.29
C HIS A 44 -10.27 -7.89 -3.41
N LEU A 45 -9.67 -6.88 -2.79
CA LEU A 45 -10.29 -5.92 -1.90
C LEU A 45 -10.00 -4.53 -2.41
N ALA A 46 -11.00 -3.64 -2.40
CA ALA A 46 -10.75 -2.20 -2.44
C ALA A 46 -10.57 -1.71 -1.01
N VAL A 47 -9.44 -1.06 -0.74
CA VAL A 47 -9.05 -0.66 0.61
C VAL A 47 -8.69 0.81 0.67
N GLU A 48 -8.98 1.43 1.81
CA GLU A 48 -8.51 2.75 2.24
C GLU A 48 -7.29 2.56 3.16
N THR A 49 -6.20 3.27 2.87
CA THR A 49 -5.01 3.25 3.72
C THR A 49 -5.22 4.14 4.94
N LEU A 50 -5.09 3.56 6.14
CA LEU A 50 -5.22 4.31 7.40
C LEU A 50 -3.86 4.75 7.94
N LEU A 51 -2.87 3.86 7.88
CA LEU A 51 -1.52 4.08 8.37
C LEU A 51 -0.52 3.40 7.44
N LEU A 52 0.66 4.01 7.30
CA LEU A 52 1.80 3.50 6.55
C LEU A 52 3.02 3.46 7.46
N SER A 53 3.83 2.41 7.35
CA SER A 53 5.16 2.35 7.96
C SER A 53 6.21 2.80 6.96
N VAL A 54 7.13 3.65 7.41
CA VAL A 54 8.25 4.13 6.58
C VAL A 54 9.54 3.50 7.10
N ASP A 55 9.81 2.29 6.63
CA ASP A 55 10.87 1.45 7.17
C ASP A 55 12.21 1.63 6.41
N PRO A 56 13.36 1.44 7.08
CA PRO A 56 14.68 1.60 6.46
C PRO A 56 14.90 0.78 5.18
N TYR A 57 14.27 -0.39 5.05
CA TYR A 57 14.44 -1.25 3.87
C TYR A 57 13.96 -0.58 2.57
N LEU A 58 13.01 0.37 2.64
CA LEU A 58 12.50 1.09 1.48
C LEU A 58 13.62 1.85 0.76
N ARG A 59 14.61 2.36 1.50
CA ARG A 59 15.79 3.03 0.92
C ARG A 59 16.60 2.09 0.02
N GLY A 60 16.65 0.81 0.35
CA GLY A 60 17.33 -0.19 -0.46
C GLY A 60 16.66 -0.45 -1.81
N ARG A 61 15.36 -0.15 -1.95
CA ARG A 61 14.53 -0.51 -3.12
C ARG A 61 14.40 0.58 -4.19
N ILE A 62 15.05 1.72 -3.99
CA ILE A 62 14.95 2.89 -4.88
C ILE A 62 16.31 3.31 -5.46
N THR A 63 17.36 2.50 -5.31
CA THR A 63 18.73 2.82 -5.73
C THR A 63 18.98 2.62 -7.22
N GLY A 64 18.22 1.74 -7.86
CA GLY A 64 18.52 1.25 -9.21
C GLY A 64 19.66 0.22 -9.26
N ILE A 65 20.22 -0.18 -8.12
CA ILE A 65 21.23 -1.24 -8.02
C ILE A 65 20.51 -2.58 -8.11
N LEU A 66 20.91 -3.45 -9.04
CA LEU A 66 20.26 -4.74 -9.27
C LEU A 66 20.99 -5.91 -8.60
N GLU A 67 22.28 -5.78 -8.34
CA GLU A 67 23.12 -6.84 -7.81
C GLU A 67 23.09 -6.88 -6.27
N GLY A 68 23.12 -8.09 -5.70
CA GLY A 68 23.30 -8.29 -4.25
C GLY A 68 22.08 -8.01 -3.37
N LEU A 69 20.87 -7.87 -3.94
CA LEU A 69 19.67 -7.51 -3.19
C LEU A 69 18.79 -8.71 -2.82
N PHE A 70 18.33 -8.73 -1.57
CA PHE A 70 17.32 -9.67 -1.09
C PHE A 70 15.88 -9.30 -1.51
N ILE A 71 15.63 -8.03 -1.83
CA ILE A 71 14.31 -7.52 -2.24
C ILE A 71 14.47 -6.73 -3.54
N SER A 72 13.60 -6.96 -4.51
CA SER A 72 13.63 -6.30 -5.81
C SER A 72 13.41 -4.78 -5.73
N GLN A 73 14.09 -4.06 -6.62
CA GLN A 73 13.90 -2.63 -6.88
C GLN A 73 12.48 -2.33 -7.35
N TYR A 74 11.97 -1.14 -7.03
CA TYR A 74 10.82 -0.58 -7.73
C TYR A 74 11.22 -0.21 -9.16
N GLN A 75 10.31 -0.40 -10.10
CA GLN A 75 10.47 0.15 -11.44
C GLN A 75 10.19 1.66 -11.44
N LEU A 76 10.79 2.39 -12.38
CA LEU A 76 10.44 3.78 -12.59
C LEU A 76 8.95 3.90 -12.95
N ASN A 77 8.31 4.94 -12.41
CA ASN A 77 6.87 5.22 -12.48
C ASN A 77 5.97 4.22 -11.74
N GLN A 78 6.54 3.24 -11.02
CA GLN A 78 5.81 2.33 -10.16
C GLN A 78 5.45 3.01 -8.83
N VAL A 79 4.22 2.78 -8.37
CA VAL A 79 3.81 3.12 -7.00
C VAL A 79 4.68 2.40 -5.98
N ILE A 80 5.10 3.13 -4.95
CA ILE A 80 5.88 2.55 -3.85
C ILE A 80 4.96 1.67 -3.02
N THR A 81 5.52 0.64 -2.39
CA THR A 81 4.77 -0.20 -1.44
C THR A 81 5.37 -0.17 -0.04
N ALA A 82 4.54 -0.32 0.98
CA ALA A 82 4.97 -0.33 2.37
C ALA A 82 4.09 -1.27 3.21
N PHE A 83 4.51 -1.51 4.45
CA PHE A 83 3.63 -2.04 5.47
C PHE A 83 2.55 -1.02 5.79
N ALA A 84 1.30 -1.47 5.87
CA ALA A 84 0.17 -0.59 6.12
C ALA A 84 -0.93 -1.26 6.95
N VAL A 85 -1.66 -0.42 7.67
CA VAL A 85 -2.99 -0.75 8.19
C VAL A 85 -4.00 -0.17 7.22
N VAL A 86 -4.90 -1.00 6.72
CA VAL A 86 -5.91 -0.63 5.73
C VAL A 86 -7.31 -1.01 6.20
N ARG A 87 -8.31 -0.27 5.72
CA ARG A 87 -9.74 -0.58 5.92
C ARG A 87 -10.34 -1.09 4.63
N VAL A 88 -11.09 -2.18 4.70
CA VAL A 88 -11.87 -2.66 3.55
C VAL A 88 -13.02 -1.70 3.25
N ILE A 89 -13.03 -1.14 2.05
CA ILE A 89 -14.13 -0.32 1.52
C ILE A 89 -15.11 -1.19 0.73
N ARG A 90 -14.60 -2.14 -0.06
CA ARG A 90 -15.39 -3.17 -0.75
C ARG A 90 -14.58 -4.46 -0.85
N SER A 91 -15.27 -5.59 -0.90
CA SER A 91 -14.65 -6.91 -0.98
C SER A 91 -15.24 -7.75 -2.11
N ASN A 92 -14.38 -8.39 -2.89
CA ASN A 92 -14.73 -9.49 -3.78
C ASN A 92 -14.05 -10.80 -3.33
N ASP A 93 -13.98 -10.98 -2.01
CA ASP A 93 -13.50 -12.18 -1.31
C ASP A 93 -14.36 -12.44 -0.06
N SER A 94 -14.92 -13.63 0.07
CA SER A 94 -15.83 -13.99 1.17
C SER A 94 -15.18 -14.02 2.54
N LYS A 95 -13.84 -13.99 2.63
CA LYS A 95 -13.09 -13.93 3.90
C LYS A 95 -13.13 -12.55 4.55
N TYR A 96 -13.44 -11.51 3.81
CA TYR A 96 -13.32 -10.12 4.25
C TYR A 96 -14.62 -9.35 4.00
N SER A 97 -14.98 -8.51 4.94
CA SER A 97 -16.19 -7.67 4.92
C SER A 97 -15.83 -6.19 4.93
N GLU A 98 -16.73 -5.35 4.43
CA GLU A 98 -16.58 -3.89 4.52
C GLU A 98 -16.39 -3.46 5.98
N GLY A 99 -15.48 -2.51 6.21
CA GLY A 99 -15.11 -2.03 7.54
C GLY A 99 -14.04 -2.86 8.25
N ASP A 100 -13.68 -4.05 7.75
CA ASP A 100 -12.59 -4.83 8.32
C ASP A 100 -11.27 -4.04 8.29
N ILE A 101 -10.54 -4.08 9.40
CA ILE A 101 -9.20 -3.50 9.51
C ILE A 101 -8.16 -4.60 9.30
N LEU A 102 -7.24 -4.39 8.37
CA LEU A 102 -6.31 -5.40 7.89
C LEU A 102 -4.86 -4.90 7.95
N LEU A 103 -3.93 -5.82 8.19
CA LEU A 103 -2.49 -5.60 8.01
C LEU A 103 -2.07 -6.08 6.62
N ASN A 104 -1.50 -5.18 5.83
CA ASN A 104 -0.95 -5.46 4.51
C ASN A 104 0.55 -5.08 4.45
N PRO A 105 1.47 -6.04 4.36
CA PRO A 105 2.91 -5.79 4.32
C PRO A 105 3.42 -5.20 2.99
N ASN A 106 2.57 -5.15 1.96
CA ASN A 106 2.93 -4.68 0.63
C ASN A 106 1.82 -3.79 0.03
N ALA A 107 1.21 -2.94 0.86
CA ALA A 107 0.21 -2.00 0.42
C ALA A 107 0.83 -0.91 -0.46
N SER A 108 0.10 -0.43 -1.45
CA SER A 108 0.52 0.76 -2.19
C SER A 108 0.55 1.96 -1.25
N VAL A 109 1.56 2.82 -1.37
CA VAL A 109 1.62 4.12 -0.68
C VAL A 109 0.66 5.07 -1.38
N ALA A 110 -0.63 4.84 -1.15
CA ALA A 110 -1.75 5.50 -1.79
C ALA A 110 -2.92 5.65 -0.82
N GLU A 111 -3.84 6.58 -1.07
CA GLU A 111 -5.06 6.75 -0.27
C GLU A 111 -6.01 5.55 -0.41
N TYR A 112 -6.23 5.12 -1.66
CA TYR A 112 -7.02 3.95 -2.01
C TYR A 112 -6.25 3.02 -2.94
N SER A 113 -6.46 1.72 -2.79
CA SER A 113 -5.89 0.73 -3.72
C SER A 113 -6.79 -0.51 -3.84
N ILE A 114 -6.68 -1.21 -4.97
CA ILE A 114 -7.23 -2.57 -5.13
C ILE A 114 -6.09 -3.54 -4.90
N VAL A 115 -6.23 -4.41 -3.90
CA VAL A 115 -5.18 -5.34 -3.47
C VAL A 115 -5.69 -6.78 -3.52
N PRO A 116 -4.86 -7.75 -3.95
CA PRO A 116 -5.22 -9.15 -3.83
C PRO A 116 -5.30 -9.55 -2.36
N SER A 117 -6.33 -10.29 -1.99
CA SER A 117 -6.54 -10.79 -0.63
C SER A 117 -5.37 -11.63 -0.13
N SER A 118 -4.59 -12.24 -1.02
CA SER A 118 -3.39 -13.02 -0.67
C SER A 118 -2.25 -12.18 -0.10
N GLN A 119 -2.27 -10.85 -0.27
CA GLN A 119 -1.33 -9.95 0.39
C GLN A 119 -1.70 -9.67 1.84
N ILE A 120 -2.92 -9.97 2.28
CA ILE A 120 -3.35 -9.71 3.64
C ILE A 120 -2.77 -10.76 4.58
N THR A 121 -2.04 -10.31 5.60
CA THR A 121 -1.41 -11.22 6.59
C THR A 121 -2.25 -11.39 7.84
N ARG A 122 -3.03 -10.37 8.21
CA ARG A 122 -3.81 -10.39 9.45
C ARG A 122 -5.05 -9.49 9.38
N LYS A 123 -6.17 -9.98 9.91
CA LYS A 123 -7.30 -9.15 10.31
C LYS A 123 -7.10 -8.67 11.75
N ILE A 124 -7.21 -7.36 11.96
CA ILE A 124 -6.99 -6.72 13.26
C ILE A 124 -8.31 -6.70 14.03
N ASP A 125 -8.27 -7.21 15.26
CA ASP A 125 -9.35 -7.04 16.22
C ASP A 125 -9.18 -5.68 16.91
N THR A 126 -10.09 -4.75 16.67
CA THR A 126 -10.05 -3.39 17.23
C THR A 126 -10.68 -3.31 18.63
N SER A 127 -11.25 -4.39 19.16
CA SER A 127 -11.94 -4.39 20.46
C SER A 127 -11.00 -4.60 21.66
N ASN A 128 -9.74 -4.98 21.41
CA ASN A 128 -8.76 -5.30 22.46
C ASN A 128 -8.04 -4.07 23.06
N GLY A 129 -8.33 -2.85 22.57
CA GLY A 129 -7.74 -1.61 23.08
C GLY A 129 -6.32 -1.30 22.61
N ILE A 130 -5.73 -2.11 21.72
CA ILE A 130 -4.41 -1.84 21.12
C ILE A 130 -4.55 -0.79 20.01
N SER A 131 -3.65 0.20 19.97
CA SER A 131 -3.71 1.23 18.94
C SER A 131 -3.32 0.66 17.56
N LEU A 132 -3.89 1.19 16.48
CA LEU A 132 -3.60 0.68 15.13
C LEU A 132 -2.12 0.82 14.76
N SER A 133 -1.44 1.86 15.24
CA SER A 133 0.00 2.08 15.01
C SER A 133 0.86 0.98 15.62
N ASP A 134 0.46 0.40 16.76
CA ASP A 134 1.24 -0.65 17.42
C ASP A 134 1.32 -1.94 16.58
N TYR A 135 0.39 -2.14 15.63
CA TYR A 135 0.41 -3.27 14.70
C TYR A 135 1.41 -3.12 13.56
N LEU A 136 1.90 -1.90 13.28
CA LEU A 136 2.98 -1.67 12.32
C LEU A 136 4.36 -1.98 12.94
N GLY A 137 4.42 -2.11 14.25
CA GLY A 137 5.67 -2.32 14.99
C GLY A 137 6.56 -1.08 15.04
N ALA A 138 7.73 -1.25 15.64
CA ALA A 138 8.86 -0.35 15.48
C ALA A 138 9.91 -1.13 14.67
N LEU A 139 10.06 -0.81 13.39
CA LEU A 139 11.07 -1.39 12.50
C LEU A 139 12.28 -0.48 12.33
#